data_AF-A0A254N8M8-F1
#
_entry.id   AF-A0A254N8M8-F1
#
_cell.length_a   1.000
_cell.length_b   1.000
_cell.length_c   1.000
_cell.angle_alpha   90.00
_cell.angle_beta   90.00
_cell.angle_gamma   90.00
#
_symmetry.space_group_name_H-M   'P 1'
#
loop_
_entity.id
_entity.type
_entity.pdbx_description
1 polymer ?
#
loop_
_entity_poly.entity_id
_entity_poly.type
_entity_poly.pdbx_seq_one_letter_code
_entity_poly.pdbx_strand_id
1 'polypeptide(L)'
;MPLWRLLAAGLLLSLLCACTGLKLVADHDAEAAKGITETSAEVFAFYDKLIDARAEPGSAKLAYAGYAADWGRIETRIRVMEVREAARPLNAESQRIARTILEFWQKYRAAHQKNGDYPAALAAIHRDRFQRLFTAALVAERAKGLATADADPGKD
;
A
#
# COMPACT_ATOMS: atom_id res chain seq x y z
N MET A 1 -3.80 -33.41 47.38
CA MET A 1 -3.55 -32.01 46.95
C MET A 1 -4.73 -31.15 47.40
N PRO A 2 -4.52 -29.94 47.94
CA PRO A 2 -5.62 -29.12 48.44
C PRO A 2 -6.51 -28.59 47.29
N LEU A 3 -7.83 -28.59 47.50
CA LEU A 3 -8.85 -28.23 46.51
C LEU A 3 -8.61 -26.85 45.85
N TRP A 4 -8.08 -25.89 46.61
CA TRP A 4 -7.76 -24.55 46.10
C TRP A 4 -6.65 -24.55 45.04
N ARG A 5 -5.70 -25.50 45.08
CA ARG A 5 -4.66 -25.64 44.05
C ARG A 5 -5.23 -26.19 42.74
N LEU A 6 -6.24 -27.07 42.82
CA LEU A 6 -6.94 -27.57 41.64
C LEU A 6 -7.82 -26.48 41.00
N LEU A 7 -8.49 -25.66 41.82
CA LEU A 7 -9.24 -24.49 41.34
C LEU A 7 -8.33 -23.42 40.72
N ALA A 8 -7.19 -23.12 41.36
CA ALA A 8 -6.21 -22.19 40.83
C ALA A 8 -5.59 -22.71 39.50
N ALA A 9 -5.26 -24.00 39.42
CA ALA A 9 -4.76 -24.61 38.20
C ALA A 9 -5.80 -24.61 37.07
N GLY A 10 -7.08 -24.88 37.38
CA GLY A 10 -8.17 -24.80 36.41
C GLY A 10 -8.40 -23.38 35.88
N LEU A 11 -8.32 -22.37 36.75
CA LEU A 11 -8.43 -20.97 36.37
C LEU A 11 -7.25 -20.53 35.45
N LEU A 12 -6.03 -20.92 35.80
CA LEU A 12 -4.84 -20.68 34.96
C LEU A 12 -4.95 -21.37 33.59
N LEU A 13 -5.45 -22.60 33.53
CA LEU A 13 -5.66 -23.30 32.25
C LEU A 13 -6.73 -22.61 31.39
N SER A 14 -7.80 -22.10 32.00
CA SER A 14 -8.87 -21.37 31.29
C SER A 14 -8.38 -20.02 30.72
N LEU A 15 -7.47 -19.33 31.41
CA LEU A 15 -6.85 -18.10 30.93
C LEU A 15 -5.88 -18.35 29.77
N LEU A 16 -5.16 -19.48 29.77
CA LEU A 16 -4.27 -19.86 28.68
C LEU A 16 -5.04 -20.24 27.39
N CYS A 17 -6.24 -20.82 27.53
CA CYS A 17 -7.10 -21.13 26.37
C CYS A 17 -7.79 -19.89 25.77
N ALA A 18 -7.82 -18.75 26.47
CA ALA A 18 -8.45 -17.52 25.96
C ALA A 18 -7.59 -16.76 24.94
N CYS A 19 -6.29 -17.10 24.81
CA CYS A 19 -5.35 -16.38 23.95
C CYS A 19 -5.22 -16.95 22.52
N THR A 20 -5.84 -18.10 22.21
CA THR A 20 -5.63 -18.82 20.94
C THR A 20 -6.48 -18.32 19.77
N GLY A 21 -7.28 -17.26 19.96
CA GLY A 21 -8.18 -16.71 18.93
C GLY A 21 -7.96 -15.23 18.57
N LEU A 22 -6.85 -14.62 19.00
CA LEU A 22 -6.62 -13.19 18.81
C LEU A 22 -6.20 -12.89 17.37
N LYS A 23 -7.13 -12.38 16.56
CA LYS A 23 -6.82 -11.88 15.21
C LYS A 23 -6.24 -10.48 15.29
N LEU A 24 -4.98 -10.34 14.91
CA LEU A 24 -4.24 -9.07 14.96
C LEU A 24 -4.08 -8.39 13.60
N VAL A 25 -4.27 -9.15 12.52
CA VAL A 25 -4.04 -8.69 11.14
C VAL A 25 -5.26 -9.04 10.29
N ALA A 26 -5.58 -8.17 9.33
CA ALA A 26 -6.59 -8.43 8.31
C ALA A 26 -6.31 -9.72 7.51
N ASP A 27 -7.35 -10.35 6.97
CA ASP A 27 -7.16 -11.47 6.03
C ASP A 27 -6.50 -10.99 4.74
N HIS A 28 -5.73 -11.88 4.11
CA HIS A 28 -5.20 -11.65 2.77
C HIS A 28 -6.32 -11.45 1.74
N ASP A 29 -6.14 -10.46 0.87
CA ASP A 29 -7.05 -10.11 -0.22
C ASP A 29 -6.27 -10.08 -1.55
N ALA A 30 -6.48 -11.12 -2.36
CA ALA A 30 -5.82 -11.24 -3.67
C ALA A 30 -6.20 -10.11 -4.64
N GLU A 31 -7.42 -9.61 -4.55
CA GLU A 31 -7.89 -8.50 -5.38
C GLU A 31 -7.27 -7.17 -4.90
N ALA A 32 -6.92 -7.03 -3.62
CA ALA A 32 -6.14 -5.89 -3.14
C ALA A 32 -4.72 -5.94 -3.70
N ALA A 33 -4.04 -7.10 -3.65
CA ALA A 33 -2.72 -7.28 -4.25
C ALA A 33 -2.69 -6.97 -5.76
N LYS A 34 -3.73 -7.41 -6.48
CA LYS A 34 -3.91 -7.10 -7.90
C LYS A 34 -4.11 -5.60 -8.12
N GLY A 35 -4.98 -4.95 -7.35
CA GLY A 35 -5.22 -3.50 -7.44
C GLY A 35 -3.96 -2.67 -7.17
N ILE A 36 -3.14 -3.07 -6.19
CA ILE A 36 -1.83 -2.46 -5.91
C ILE A 36 -0.90 -2.60 -7.12
N THR A 37 -0.83 -3.80 -7.71
CA THR A 37 0.01 -4.10 -8.87
C THR A 37 -0.39 -3.26 -10.08
N GLU A 38 -1.68 -3.26 -10.44
CA GLU A 38 -2.19 -2.48 -11.58
C GLU A 38 -2.00 -0.97 -11.39
N THR A 39 -2.26 -0.46 -10.18
CA THR A 39 -2.06 0.97 -9.89
C THR A 39 -0.59 1.36 -9.96
N SER A 40 0.31 0.51 -9.44
CA SER A 40 1.75 0.74 -9.51
C SER A 40 2.27 0.76 -10.95
N ALA A 41 1.76 -0.12 -11.82
CA ALA A 41 2.11 -0.16 -13.23
C ALA A 41 1.73 1.16 -13.93
N GLU A 42 0.55 1.71 -13.65
CA GLU A 42 0.18 3.02 -14.20
C GLU A 42 1.06 4.16 -13.70
N VAL A 43 1.40 4.17 -12.41
CA VAL A 43 2.30 5.18 -11.84
C VAL A 43 3.69 5.09 -12.48
N PHE A 44 4.24 3.88 -12.66
CA PHE A 44 5.56 3.71 -13.28
C PHE A 44 5.53 4.08 -14.76
N ALA A 45 4.52 3.65 -15.50
CA ALA A 45 4.34 4.03 -16.90
C ALA A 45 4.21 5.56 -17.07
N PHE A 46 3.53 6.24 -16.15
CA PHE A 46 3.45 7.69 -16.14
C PHE A 46 4.83 8.36 -15.96
N TYR A 47 5.64 7.86 -15.02
CA TYR A 47 6.97 8.40 -14.81
C TYR A 47 7.94 8.05 -15.93
N ASP A 48 7.84 6.87 -16.52
CA ASP A 48 8.62 6.48 -17.70
C ASP A 48 8.28 7.41 -18.87
N LYS A 49 7.00 7.71 -19.10
CA LYS A 49 6.57 8.71 -20.09
C LYS A 49 7.20 10.09 -19.87
N LEU A 50 7.30 10.56 -18.61
CA LEU A 50 7.96 11.85 -18.31
C LEU A 50 9.47 11.81 -18.60
N ILE A 51 10.13 10.68 -18.32
CA ILE A 51 11.56 10.48 -18.56
C ILE A 51 11.83 10.43 -20.07
N ASP A 52 11.07 9.63 -20.81
CA ASP A 52 11.19 9.49 -22.25
C ASP A 52 10.92 10.80 -22.98
N ALA A 53 9.86 11.52 -22.59
CA ALA A 53 9.53 12.82 -23.16
C ALA A 53 10.66 13.85 -22.96
N ARG A 54 11.48 13.74 -21.90
CA ARG A 54 12.66 14.61 -21.72
C ARG A 54 13.84 14.18 -22.60
N ALA A 55 13.97 12.89 -22.89
CA ALA A 55 15.05 12.36 -23.70
C ALA A 55 14.91 12.71 -25.20
N GLU A 56 13.71 13.11 -25.65
CA GLU A 56 13.47 13.51 -27.03
C GLU A 56 14.27 14.77 -27.44
N PRO A 57 14.94 14.75 -28.62
CA PRO A 57 15.65 15.91 -29.14
C PRO A 57 14.74 17.13 -29.30
N GLY A 58 15.09 18.26 -28.70
CA GLY A 58 14.30 19.49 -28.73
C GLY A 58 13.23 19.60 -27.64
N SER A 59 13.11 18.61 -26.75
CA SER A 59 12.19 18.67 -25.60
C SER A 59 12.68 19.61 -24.51
N ALA A 60 12.16 20.84 -24.51
CA ALA A 60 12.54 21.84 -23.52
C ALA A 60 11.75 21.73 -22.20
N LYS A 61 10.48 21.29 -22.24
CA LYS A 61 9.56 21.35 -21.10
C LYS A 61 8.61 20.14 -21.04
N LEU A 62 8.35 19.69 -19.83
CA LEU A 62 7.34 18.69 -19.48
C LEU A 62 6.10 19.44 -18.98
N ALA A 63 5.37 20.10 -19.88
CA ALA A 63 4.27 20.99 -19.48
C ALA A 63 3.06 20.24 -18.89
N TYR A 64 2.50 20.74 -17.77
CA TYR A 64 1.41 20.07 -17.04
C TYR A 64 0.21 19.70 -17.91
N ALA A 65 -0.17 20.55 -18.86
CA ALA A 65 -1.31 20.33 -19.73
C ALA A 65 -1.23 18.99 -20.49
N GLY A 66 -0.02 18.56 -20.89
CA GLY A 66 0.18 17.28 -21.60
C GLY A 66 -0.01 16.03 -20.72
N TYR A 67 -0.09 16.21 -19.41
CA TYR A 67 -0.12 15.14 -18.40
C TYR A 67 -1.31 15.22 -17.45
N ALA A 68 -2.14 16.27 -17.54
CA ALA A 68 -3.23 16.54 -16.60
C ALA A 68 -4.25 15.39 -16.51
N ALA A 69 -4.56 14.76 -17.65
CA ALA A 69 -5.47 13.61 -17.71
C ALA A 69 -4.89 12.38 -17.00
N ASP A 70 -3.60 12.09 -17.19
CA ASP A 70 -2.91 10.98 -16.53
C ASP A 70 -2.85 11.20 -15.01
N TRP A 71 -2.52 12.41 -14.57
CA TRP A 71 -2.54 12.79 -13.15
C TRP A 71 -3.88 12.50 -12.48
N GLY A 72 -4.99 12.91 -13.11
CA GLY A 72 -6.34 12.73 -12.57
C GLY A 72 -6.82 11.28 -12.57
N ARG A 73 -6.59 10.55 -13.67
CA ARG A 73 -6.96 9.13 -13.79
C ARG A 73 -6.26 8.29 -12.73
N ILE A 74 -4.94 8.45 -12.59
CA ILE A 74 -4.14 7.67 -11.64
C ILE A 74 -4.48 8.06 -10.19
N GLU A 75 -4.71 9.35 -9.90
CA GLU A 75 -5.14 9.77 -8.56
C GLU A 75 -6.44 9.06 -8.15
N THR A 76 -7.39 8.93 -9.09
CA THR A 76 -8.65 8.22 -8.85
C THR A 76 -8.40 6.76 -8.47
N ARG A 77 -7.51 6.06 -9.18
CA ARG A 77 -7.15 4.66 -8.84
C ARG A 77 -6.50 4.56 -7.46
N ILE A 78 -5.57 5.47 -7.13
CA ILE A 78 -4.94 5.50 -5.80
C ILE A 78 -5.96 5.79 -4.69
N ARG A 79 -6.95 6.68 -4.93
CA ARG A 79 -8.04 6.93 -3.97
C ARG A 79 -8.92 5.71 -3.74
N VAL A 80 -9.27 5.00 -4.80
CA VAL A 80 -10.04 3.75 -4.68
C VAL A 80 -9.27 2.72 -3.85
N MET A 81 -7.96 2.60 -4.09
CA MET A 81 -7.08 1.74 -3.29
C MET A 81 -7.08 2.16 -1.80
N GLU A 82 -6.91 3.45 -1.47
CA GLU A 82 -6.91 3.92 -0.07
C GLU A 82 -8.25 3.68 0.63
N VAL A 83 -9.37 3.97 -0.03
CA VAL A 83 -10.73 3.73 0.52
C VAL A 83 -10.93 2.24 0.82
N ARG A 84 -10.48 1.36 -0.07
CA ARG A 84 -10.58 -0.08 0.13
C ARG A 84 -9.74 -0.55 1.30
N GLU A 85 -8.49 -0.09 1.42
CA GLU A 85 -7.64 -0.45 2.56
C GLU A 85 -8.21 0.11 3.88
N ALA A 86 -8.81 1.30 3.86
CA ALA A 86 -9.45 1.93 5.02
C ALA A 86 -10.71 1.21 5.50
N ALA A 87 -11.45 0.56 4.59
CA ALA A 87 -12.67 -0.17 4.92
C ALA A 87 -12.41 -1.55 5.56
N ARG A 88 -11.17 -2.06 5.51
CA ARG A 88 -10.81 -3.38 6.03
C ARG A 88 -10.46 -3.30 7.53
N PRO A 89 -11.05 -4.14 8.39
CA PRO A 89 -10.69 -4.19 9.81
C PRO A 89 -9.26 -4.72 9.99
N LEU A 90 -8.55 -4.26 11.02
CA LEU A 90 -7.19 -4.70 11.35
C LEU A 90 -6.18 -4.47 10.21
N ASN A 91 -6.40 -3.41 9.42
CA ASN A 91 -5.65 -3.13 8.21
C ASN A 91 -4.93 -1.78 8.23
N ALA A 92 -4.70 -1.23 9.42
CA ALA A 92 -4.18 0.12 9.63
C ALA A 92 -2.87 0.38 8.86
N GLU A 93 -2.02 -0.63 8.71
CA GLU A 93 -0.72 -0.44 8.09
C GLU A 93 -0.78 -0.39 6.56
N SER A 94 -1.60 -1.21 5.92
CA SER A 94 -1.90 -1.08 4.49
C SER A 94 -2.61 0.24 4.20
N GLN A 95 -3.53 0.66 5.06
CA GLN A 95 -4.18 1.97 4.96
C GLN A 95 -3.17 3.12 5.03
N ARG A 96 -2.24 3.09 5.99
CA ARG A 96 -1.21 4.12 6.14
C ARG A 96 -0.33 4.22 4.89
N ILE A 97 0.10 3.09 4.35
CA ILE A 97 0.91 3.05 3.12
C ILE A 97 0.12 3.63 1.93
N ALA A 98 -1.14 3.21 1.73
CA ALA A 98 -1.98 3.71 0.65
C ALA A 98 -2.21 5.23 0.74
N ARG A 99 -2.40 5.74 1.96
CA ARG A 99 -2.51 7.18 2.22
C ARG A 99 -1.23 7.92 1.88
N THR A 100 -0.06 7.41 2.29
CA THR A 100 1.23 8.02 1.95
C THR A 100 1.46 8.07 0.43
N ILE A 101 1.05 7.02 -0.31
CA ILE A 101 1.09 7.02 -1.79
C ILE A 101 0.23 8.17 -2.34
N LEU A 102 -1.02 8.31 -1.85
CA LEU A 102 -1.93 9.36 -2.29
C LEU A 102 -1.39 10.77 -2.00
N GLU A 103 -0.85 10.98 -0.79
CA GLU A 103 -0.27 12.26 -0.37
C GLU A 103 0.90 12.67 -1.27
N PHE A 104 1.81 11.74 -1.58
CA PHE A 104 2.91 12.04 -2.50
C PHE A 104 2.42 12.33 -3.91
N TRP A 105 1.45 11.57 -4.40
CA TRP A 105 0.87 11.77 -5.73
C TRP A 105 0.27 13.17 -5.87
N GLN A 106 -0.58 13.56 -4.91
CA GLN A 106 -1.20 14.88 -4.87
C GLN A 106 -0.17 15.99 -4.73
N LYS A 107 0.84 15.81 -3.88
CA LYS A 107 1.93 16.78 -3.71
C LYS A 107 2.67 17.04 -5.02
N TYR A 108 3.03 15.99 -5.74
CA TYR A 108 3.77 16.11 -7.00
C TYR A 108 2.91 16.65 -8.14
N ARG A 109 1.64 16.23 -8.21
CA ARG A 109 0.66 16.83 -9.12
C ARG A 109 0.51 18.32 -8.88
N ALA A 110 0.32 18.74 -7.64
CA ALA A 110 0.15 20.15 -7.28
C ALA A 110 1.39 20.98 -7.62
N ALA A 111 2.59 20.44 -7.39
CA ALA A 111 3.84 21.09 -7.79
C ALA A 111 3.96 21.25 -9.31
N HIS A 112 3.64 20.20 -10.07
CA HIS A 112 3.63 20.24 -11.54
C HIS A 112 2.62 21.27 -12.06
N GLN A 113 1.39 21.26 -11.51
CA GLN A 113 0.35 22.21 -11.88
C GLN A 113 0.75 23.66 -11.55
N LYS A 114 1.28 23.90 -10.34
CA LYS A 114 1.71 25.24 -9.89
C LYS A 114 2.84 25.80 -10.75
N ASN A 115 3.81 24.98 -11.11
CA ASN A 115 4.98 25.42 -11.87
C ASN A 115 4.71 25.43 -13.39
N GLY A 116 3.64 24.77 -13.84
CA GLY A 116 3.32 24.58 -15.25
C GLY A 116 4.27 23.62 -15.99
N ASP A 117 5.30 23.12 -15.31
CA ASP A 117 6.37 22.29 -15.86
C ASP A 117 6.88 21.30 -14.80
N TYR A 118 7.26 20.10 -15.23
CA TYR A 118 7.81 19.09 -14.35
C TYR A 118 9.34 19.12 -14.35
N PRO A 119 10.01 19.20 -13.18
CA PRO A 119 11.47 19.11 -13.13
C PRO A 119 11.94 17.69 -13.50
N ALA A 120 12.54 17.52 -14.67
CA ALA A 120 12.93 16.20 -15.18
C ALA A 120 13.86 15.43 -14.22
N ALA A 121 14.78 16.12 -13.53
CA ALA A 121 15.66 15.51 -12.54
C ALA A 121 14.91 14.83 -11.37
N LEU A 122 13.65 15.24 -11.11
CA LEU A 122 12.82 14.64 -10.07
C LEU A 122 12.01 13.44 -10.56
N ALA A 123 11.90 13.20 -11.88
CA ALA A 123 11.05 12.12 -12.41
C ALA A 123 11.53 10.75 -11.93
N ALA A 124 12.83 10.45 -12.10
CA ALA A 124 13.43 9.21 -11.63
C ALA A 124 13.36 9.06 -10.10
N ILE A 125 13.60 10.15 -9.36
CA ILE A 125 13.57 10.15 -7.89
C ILE A 125 12.15 9.87 -7.37
N HIS A 126 11.13 10.47 -7.98
CA HIS A 126 9.75 10.24 -7.57
C HIS A 126 9.27 8.85 -7.98
N ARG A 127 9.67 8.35 -9.16
CA ARG A 127 9.42 6.96 -9.58
C ARG A 127 9.96 5.95 -8.58
N ASP A 128 11.23 6.08 -8.18
CA ASP A 128 11.86 5.20 -7.18
C ASP A 128 11.13 5.25 -5.83
N ARG A 129 10.73 6.45 -5.40
CA ARG A 129 9.92 6.59 -4.18
C ARG A 129 8.61 5.82 -4.27
N PHE A 130 7.88 5.93 -5.38
CA PHE A 130 6.66 5.15 -5.56
C PHE A 130 6.94 3.66 -5.64
N GLN A 131 8.03 3.24 -6.29
CA GLN A 131 8.44 1.84 -6.33
C GLN A 131 8.60 1.27 -4.93
N ARG A 132 9.29 1.99 -4.04
CA ARG A 132 9.46 1.59 -2.64
C ARG A 132 8.13 1.52 -1.89
N LEU A 133 7.23 2.49 -2.09
CA LEU A 133 5.92 2.51 -1.42
C LEU A 133 4.99 1.39 -1.90
N PHE A 134 4.91 1.15 -3.21
CA PHE A 134 4.12 0.05 -3.77
C PHE A 134 4.69 -1.31 -3.41
N THR A 135 6.01 -1.44 -3.34
CA THR A 135 6.66 -2.66 -2.82
C THR A 135 6.26 -2.91 -1.37
N ALA A 136 6.29 -1.87 -0.52
CA ALA A 136 5.84 -1.98 0.86
C ALA A 136 4.36 -2.39 0.96
N ALA A 137 3.49 -1.84 0.10
CA ALA A 137 2.08 -2.21 0.04
C ALA A 137 1.88 -3.70 -0.32
N LEU A 138 2.60 -4.20 -1.34
CA LEU A 138 2.54 -5.61 -1.74
C LEU A 138 3.10 -6.54 -0.66
N VAL A 139 4.21 -6.17 -0.01
CA VAL A 139 4.78 -6.93 1.10
C VAL A 139 3.81 -6.99 2.27
N ALA A 140 3.18 -5.86 2.62
CA ALA A 140 2.18 -5.80 3.67
C ALA A 140 0.97 -6.69 3.37
N GLU A 141 0.49 -6.74 2.12
CA GLU A 141 -0.59 -7.64 1.73
C GLU A 141 -0.15 -9.10 1.80
N ARG A 142 1.01 -9.45 1.22
CA ARG A 142 1.54 -10.82 1.23
C ARG A 142 1.77 -11.36 2.64
N ALA A 143 2.22 -10.52 3.57
CA ALA A 143 2.44 -10.92 4.97
C ALA A 143 1.15 -11.41 5.65
N LYS A 144 -0.02 -10.90 5.26
CA LYS A 144 -1.32 -11.37 5.76
C LYS A 144 -1.58 -12.82 5.38
N GLY A 145 -1.14 -13.24 4.19
CA GLY A 145 -1.29 -14.61 3.71
C GLY A 145 -0.43 -15.62 4.48
N LEU A 146 0.74 -15.19 4.97
CA LEU A 146 1.60 -16.00 5.84
C LEU A 146 0.96 -16.14 7.23
N ALA A 147 0.46 -15.05 7.80
CA ALA A 147 -0.24 -15.06 9.09
C ALA A 147 -1.49 -15.98 9.07
N THR A 148 -2.22 -16.04 7.95
CA THR A 148 -3.34 -16.99 7.80
C THR A 148 -2.90 -18.44 7.68
N ALA A 149 -1.73 -18.71 7.07
CA ALA A 149 -1.23 -20.08 6.90
C ALA A 149 -0.68 -20.67 8.21
N ASP A 150 -0.10 -19.83 9.08
CA ASP A 150 0.40 -20.25 10.41
C ASP A 150 -0.74 -20.46 11.43
N ALA A 151 -1.93 -19.94 11.16
CA ALA A 151 -3.11 -20.09 12.03
C ALA A 151 -3.93 -21.37 11.75
N ASP A 152 -3.53 -22.21 10.79
CA ASP A 152 -4.20 -23.47 10.44
C ASP A 152 -3.64 -24.64 11.28
N PRO A 153 -4.40 -25.20 12.24
CA PRO A 153 -3.94 -26.25 13.14
C PRO A 153 -3.78 -27.64 12.48
N GLY A 154 -4.04 -27.77 11.17
CA GLY A 154 -3.90 -29.03 10.42
C GLY A 154 -2.50 -29.32 9.87
N LYS A 155 -1.50 -28.49 10.18
CA LYS A 155 -0.10 -28.67 9.74
C LYS A 155 0.82 -28.90 10.93
N ASP A 156 0.74 -30.09 11.53
CA ASP A 156 1.82 -30.76 12.26
C ASP A 156 1.51 -32.27 12.31
#